data_AF-Q8M3X9-F1
#
_entry.id   AF-Q8M3X9-F1
#
_cell.length_a   1.000
_cell.length_b   1.000
_cell.length_c   1.000
_cell.angle_alpha   90.00
_cell.angle_beta   90.00
_cell.angle_gamma   90.00
#
_symmetry.space_group_name_H-M   'P 1'
#
loop_
_entity.id
_entity.type
_entity.pdbx_description
1 polymer ?
#
loop_
_entity_poly.entity_id
_entity_poly.type
_entity_poly.pdbx_seq_one_letter_code
_entity_poly.pdbx_strand_id
1 'polypeptide(L)'
;APIFGHFNIILTNLALYAFFIFLIVIGLHYFGNNESKLIPNKWSISLETSFASLSSMVREQIGSQSEKYFPFIYSLFFFILIGNLISNVPYSFAVTASGIVSLGLSFTIFIGVTILSLSIHGIKFFAFFIPAGTPLA
;
A
#
# COMPACT_ATOMS: atom_id res chain seq x y z
N ALA A 1 27.72 1.04 -26.24
CA ALA A 1 26.87 -0.06 -25.73
C ALA A 1 25.42 0.43 -25.73
N PRO A 2 24.45 -0.36 -26.19
CA PRO A 2 23.07 0.12 -26.23
C PRO A 2 22.58 0.28 -24.79
N ILE A 3 22.39 1.53 -24.36
CA ILE A 3 21.89 1.89 -23.02
C ILE A 3 20.49 1.28 -22.76
N PHE A 4 19.80 0.86 -23.83
CA PHE A 4 18.46 0.27 -23.84
C PHE A 4 18.40 -1.19 -24.33
N GLY A 5 19.52 -1.90 -24.49
CA GLY A 5 19.60 -3.15 -25.25
C GLY A 5 18.88 -4.39 -24.67
N HIS A 6 18.37 -4.34 -23.44
CA HIS A 6 17.73 -5.48 -22.77
C HIS A 6 16.42 -5.11 -22.03
N PHE A 7 15.63 -4.17 -22.56
CA PHE A 7 14.26 -3.98 -22.07
C PHE A 7 13.33 -5.07 -22.62
N ASN A 8 13.32 -6.21 -21.94
CA ASN A 8 12.40 -7.30 -22.23
C ASN A 8 11.09 -7.12 -21.44
N ILE A 9 10.11 -6.44 -22.05
CA ILE A 9 8.73 -6.40 -21.53
C ILE A 9 8.05 -7.71 -21.93
N ILE A 10 8.23 -8.75 -21.12
CA ILE A 10 7.60 -10.06 -21.32
C ILE A 10 6.48 -10.20 -20.30
N LEU A 11 5.29 -10.58 -20.77
CA LEU A 11 4.15 -10.86 -19.91
C LEU A 11 4.41 -12.17 -19.15
N THR A 12 4.84 -12.06 -17.90
CA THR A 12 5.03 -13.19 -16.98
C THR A 12 3.77 -13.45 -16.16
N ASN A 13 3.65 -14.63 -15.54
CA ASN A 13 2.56 -14.92 -14.61
C ASN A 13 2.46 -13.87 -13.49
N LEU A 14 3.61 -13.41 -12.98
CA LEU A 14 3.67 -12.34 -12.00
C LEU A 14 3.01 -11.05 -12.51
N ALA A 15 3.40 -10.61 -13.71
CA ALA A 15 2.86 -9.40 -14.33
C ALA A 15 1.36 -9.53 -14.65
N LEU A 16 0.94 -10.69 -15.14
CA LEU A 16 -0.47 -10.98 -15.45
C LEU A 16 -1.34 -10.92 -14.19
N TYR A 17 -0.95 -11.61 -13.11
CA TYR A 17 -1.73 -11.61 -11.87
C TYR A 17 -1.67 -10.26 -11.14
N ALA A 18 -0.55 -9.53 -11.21
CA ALA A 18 -0.47 -8.16 -10.68
C ALA A 18 -1.44 -7.22 -11.42
N PHE A 19 -1.52 -7.33 -12.74
CA PHE A 19 -2.50 -6.60 -13.55
C PHE A 19 -3.94 -7.02 -13.23
N PHE A 20 -4.17 -8.31 -13.00
CA PHE A 20 -5.48 -8.82 -12.59
C PHE A 20 -5.93 -8.28 -11.22
N ILE A 21 -5.03 -8.22 -10.24
CA ILE A 21 -5.29 -7.56 -8.94
C ILE A 21 -5.70 -6.10 -9.15
N PHE A 22 -4.95 -5.37 -9.98
CA PHE A 22 -5.24 -3.98 -10.29
C PHE A 22 -6.64 -3.80 -10.91
N LEU A 23 -7.01 -4.65 -11.86
CA LEU A 23 -8.36 -4.65 -12.46
C LEU A 23 -9.45 -4.94 -11.43
N ILE A 24 -9.25 -5.90 -10.53
CA ILE A 24 -10.22 -6.22 -9.47
C ILE A 24 -10.39 -5.05 -8.51
N VAL A 25 -9.29 -4.41 -8.10
CA VAL A 25 -9.35 -3.25 -7.20
C VAL A 25 -10.15 -2.11 -7.86
N ILE A 26 -9.88 -1.80 -9.13
CA ILE A 26 -10.66 -0.79 -9.87
C ILE A 26 -12.12 -1.21 -10.00
N GLY A 27 -12.37 -2.46 -10.38
CA GLY A 27 -13.71 -3.01 -10.52
C GLY A 27 -14.51 -2.89 -9.22
N LEU A 28 -13.92 -3.24 -8.08
CA LEU A 28 -14.55 -3.09 -6.76
C LEU A 28 -14.97 -1.65 -6.49
N HIS A 29 -14.10 -0.67 -6.74
CA HIS A 29 -14.42 0.74 -6.53
C HIS A 29 -15.46 1.27 -7.51
N TYR A 30 -15.46 0.77 -8.74
CA TYR A 30 -16.47 1.11 -9.75
C TYR A 30 -17.86 0.56 -9.36
N PHE A 31 -17.94 -0.72 -8.97
CA PHE A 31 -19.20 -1.35 -8.57
C PHE A 31 -19.69 -0.88 -7.20
N GLY A 32 -18.79 -0.51 -6.30
CA GLY A 32 -19.12 0.06 -5.00
C GLY A 32 -19.52 1.53 -5.07
N ASN A 33 -19.38 2.21 -6.21
CA ASN A 33 -19.81 3.59 -6.36
C ASN A 33 -21.35 3.68 -6.34
N ASN A 34 -21.88 4.51 -5.45
CA ASN A 34 -23.33 4.63 -5.23
C ASN A 34 -24.01 5.76 -6.01
N GLU A 35 -23.43 6.25 -7.12
CA GLU A 35 -23.99 7.32 -7.96
C GLU A 35 -24.56 8.52 -7.15
N SER A 36 -23.91 8.87 -6.03
CA SER A 36 -24.36 9.92 -5.10
C SER A 36 -25.75 9.73 -4.49
N LYS A 37 -26.32 8.52 -4.49
CA LYS A 37 -27.58 8.20 -3.81
C LYS A 37 -27.38 8.21 -2.29
N LEU A 38 -28.37 8.72 -1.57
CA LEU A 38 -28.35 8.79 -0.10
C LEU A 38 -28.46 7.42 0.59
N ILE A 39 -29.12 6.45 -0.05
CA ILE A 39 -29.24 5.09 0.48
C ILE A 39 -28.08 4.26 -0.09
N PRO A 40 -27.17 3.75 0.76
CA PRO A 40 -25.99 3.02 0.30
C PRO A 40 -26.35 1.64 -0.26
N ASN A 41 -25.75 1.27 -1.38
CA ASN A 41 -25.78 -0.09 -1.90
C ASN A 41 -24.95 -1.03 -0.98
N LYS A 42 -25.28 -2.32 -0.94
CA LYS A 42 -24.57 -3.33 -0.12
C LYS A 42 -23.05 -3.33 -0.38
N TRP A 43 -22.64 -3.15 -1.63
CA TRP A 43 -21.23 -3.04 -2.02
C TRP A 43 -20.58 -1.73 -1.55
N SER A 44 -21.32 -0.61 -1.56
CA SER A 44 -20.88 0.69 -1.04
C SER A 44 -20.59 0.61 0.45
N ILE A 45 -21.45 -0.05 1.23
CA ILE A 45 -21.29 -0.23 2.68
C ILE A 45 -19.96 -0.91 3.01
N SER A 46 -19.58 -1.96 2.27
CA SER A 46 -18.30 -2.65 2.51
C SER A 46 -17.09 -1.76 2.23
N LEU A 47 -17.13 -0.90 1.22
CA LEU A 47 -16.04 0.02 0.91
C LEU A 47 -15.99 1.19 1.89
N GLU A 48 -17.14 1.77 2.24
CA GLU A 48 -17.24 2.87 3.20
C GLU A 48 -16.75 2.45 4.59
N THR A 49 -17.14 1.26 5.04
CA THR A 49 -16.66 0.71 6.33
C THR A 49 -15.17 0.44 6.32
N SER A 50 -14.64 -0.12 5.22
CA SER A 50 -13.18 -0.32 5.05
C SER A 50 -12.44 1.03 5.04
N PHE A 51 -12.96 2.02 4.32
CA PHE A 51 -12.40 3.36 4.25
C PHE A 51 -12.38 4.03 5.63
N ALA A 52 -13.49 3.98 6.37
CA ALA A 52 -13.61 4.55 7.70
C ALA A 52 -12.63 3.89 8.69
N SER A 53 -12.53 2.56 8.66
CA SER A 53 -11.61 1.79 9.52
C SER A 53 -10.14 2.09 9.22
N LEU A 54 -9.76 2.15 7.94
CA LEU A 54 -8.40 2.52 7.55
C LEU A 54 -8.10 3.97 7.90
N SER A 55 -9.05 4.89 7.71
CA SER A 55 -8.87 6.31 8.02
C SER A 55 -8.68 6.53 9.52
N SER A 56 -9.47 5.86 10.37
CA SER A 56 -9.28 5.91 11.82
C SER A 56 -7.93 5.32 12.24
N MET A 57 -7.54 4.18 11.68
CA MET A 57 -6.24 3.55 11.97
C MET A 57 -5.07 4.44 11.54
N VAL A 58 -5.10 5.04 10.35
CA VAL A 58 -3.98 5.91 9.93
C VAL A 58 -3.93 7.18 10.78
N ARG A 59 -5.09 7.72 11.18
CA ARG A 59 -5.15 8.92 12.02
C ARG A 59 -4.66 8.67 13.45
N GLU A 60 -4.96 7.54 14.05
CA GLU A 60 -4.45 7.18 15.38
C GLU A 60 -2.92 6.97 15.38
N GLN A 61 -2.35 6.48 14.28
CA GLN A 61 -0.95 6.10 14.20
C GLN A 61 -0.03 7.26 13.77
N ILE A 62 -0.49 8.11 12.83
CA ILE A 62 0.29 9.25 12.31
C ILE A 62 -0.09 10.57 13.00
N GLY A 63 -1.33 10.71 13.47
CA GLY A 63 -1.86 11.95 14.01
C GLY A 63 -2.41 12.90 12.94
N SER A 64 -2.28 14.21 13.17
CA SER A 64 -2.98 15.26 12.39
C SER A 64 -2.61 15.34 10.91
N GLN A 65 -1.44 14.84 10.50
CA GLN A 65 -0.99 14.84 9.10
C GLN A 65 -1.32 13.54 8.34
N SER A 66 -2.19 12.69 8.91
CA SER A 66 -2.57 11.40 8.34
C SER A 66 -3.13 11.49 6.92
N GLU A 67 -3.87 12.56 6.60
CA GLU A 67 -4.58 12.72 5.33
C GLU A 67 -3.64 12.72 4.11
N LYS A 68 -2.42 13.25 4.25
CA LYS A 68 -1.44 13.29 3.16
C LYS A 68 -0.94 11.89 2.76
N TYR A 69 -0.78 11.00 3.73
CA TYR A 69 -0.23 9.66 3.54
C TYR A 69 -1.31 8.59 3.34
N PHE A 70 -2.56 8.93 3.67
CA PHE A 70 -3.68 8.02 3.58
C PHE A 70 -3.87 7.36 2.20
N PRO A 71 -3.83 8.09 1.05
CA PRO A 71 -4.03 7.47 -0.26
C PRO A 71 -3.03 6.35 -0.57
N PHE A 72 -1.77 6.53 -0.16
CA PHE A 72 -0.72 5.52 -0.33
C PHE A 72 -1.02 4.27 0.51
N ILE A 73 -1.30 4.44 1.79
CA ILE A 73 -1.60 3.34 2.72
C ILE A 73 -2.86 2.58 2.28
N TYR A 74 -3.90 3.31 1.87
CA TYR A 74 -5.14 2.74 1.35
C TYR A 74 -4.89 1.86 0.12
N SER A 75 -4.13 2.36 -0.86
CA SER A 75 -3.80 1.59 -2.07
C SER A 75 -2.99 0.32 -1.76
N LEU A 76 -2.05 0.43 -0.82
CA LEU A 76 -1.21 -0.68 -0.37
C LEU A 76 -2.05 -1.77 0.31
N PHE A 77 -2.98 -1.36 1.16
CA PHE A 77 -3.89 -2.27 1.85
C PHE A 77 -4.73 -3.07 0.85
N PHE A 78 -5.41 -2.41 -0.10
CA PHE A 78 -6.24 -3.10 -1.08
C PHE A 78 -5.43 -3.99 -2.03
N PHE A 79 -4.24 -3.56 -2.43
CA PHE A 79 -3.35 -4.39 -3.24
C PHE A 79 -2.98 -5.71 -2.54
N ILE A 80 -2.55 -5.62 -1.27
CA ILE A 80 -2.17 -6.79 -0.48
C ILE A 80 -3.39 -7.67 -0.15
N LEU A 81 -4.52 -7.06 0.24
CA LEU A 81 -5.76 -7.76 0.56
C LEU A 81 -6.24 -8.59 -0.63
N ILE A 82 -6.41 -7.96 -1.79
CA ILE A 82 -6.89 -8.65 -3.00
C ILE A 82 -5.86 -9.67 -3.49
N GLY A 83 -4.57 -9.35 -3.45
CA GLY A 83 -3.50 -10.29 -3.79
C GLY A 83 -3.54 -11.56 -2.93
N ASN A 84 -3.75 -11.42 -1.62
CA ASN A 84 -3.87 -12.54 -0.70
C ASN A 84 -5.18 -13.31 -0.88
N LEU A 85 -6.30 -12.64 -1.18
CA LEU A 85 -7.57 -13.33 -1.45
C LEU A 85 -7.49 -14.17 -2.74
N ILE A 86 -6.89 -13.65 -3.80
CA ILE A 86 -6.68 -14.39 -5.05
C ILE A 86 -5.76 -15.59 -4.83
N SER A 87 -4.74 -15.45 -3.99
CA SER A 87 -3.84 -16.54 -3.61
C SER A 87 -4.53 -17.71 -2.92
N ASN A 88 -5.73 -17.52 -2.34
CA ASN A 88 -6.49 -18.60 -1.72
C ASN A 88 -7.28 -19.45 -2.73
N VAL A 89 -7.43 -18.97 -3.97
CA VAL A 89 -8.14 -19.71 -5.02
C VAL A 89 -7.21 -20.81 -5.58
N PRO A 90 -7.64 -22.08 -5.60
CA PRO A 90 -6.85 -23.16 -6.20
C PRO A 90 -6.45 -22.83 -7.64
N TYR A 91 -5.24 -23.22 -8.02
CA TYR A 91 -4.63 -22.93 -9.34
C TYR A 91 -4.28 -21.46 -9.61
N SER A 92 -4.38 -20.56 -8.63
CA SER A 92 -3.90 -19.18 -8.76
C SER A 92 -2.42 -19.01 -8.44
N PHE A 93 -1.78 -18.01 -9.05
CA PHE A 93 -0.43 -17.59 -8.71
C PHE A 93 -0.43 -16.54 -7.60
N ALA A 94 0.33 -16.80 -6.54
CA ALA A 94 0.45 -15.92 -5.37
C ALA A 94 1.46 -14.78 -5.62
N VAL A 95 0.96 -13.62 -6.08
CA VAL A 95 1.80 -12.43 -6.32
C VAL A 95 2.52 -11.96 -5.05
N THR A 96 1.82 -11.98 -3.92
CA THR A 96 2.34 -11.54 -2.61
C THR A 96 3.36 -12.51 -2.01
N ALA A 97 3.39 -13.78 -2.43
CA ALA A 97 4.39 -14.76 -2.01
C ALA A 97 5.73 -14.58 -2.75
N SER A 98 5.75 -13.81 -3.84
CA SER A 98 7.00 -13.48 -4.53
C SER A 98 7.89 -12.62 -3.65
N GLY A 99 9.05 -13.16 -3.27
CA GLY A 99 10.05 -12.43 -2.48
C GLY A 99 10.48 -11.14 -3.16
N ILE A 100 10.56 -11.10 -4.50
CA ILE A 100 10.94 -9.90 -5.25
C ILE A 100 9.92 -8.77 -5.06
N VAL A 101 8.62 -9.08 -5.11
CA VAL A 101 7.56 -8.06 -4.92
C VAL A 101 7.53 -7.58 -3.48
N SER A 102 7.56 -8.50 -2.52
CA SER A 102 7.51 -8.17 -1.09
C SER A 102 8.73 -7.35 -0.65
N LEU A 103 9.94 -7.79 -1.02
CA LEU A 103 11.18 -7.08 -0.71
C LEU A 103 11.26 -5.74 -1.46
N GLY A 104 10.86 -5.69 -2.73
CA GLY A 104 10.86 -4.46 -3.52
C GLY A 104 9.96 -3.39 -2.91
N LEU A 105 8.74 -3.78 -2.51
CA LEU A 105 7.79 -2.89 -1.85
C LEU A 105 8.30 -2.44 -0.48
N SER A 106 8.80 -3.36 0.34
CA SER A 106 9.36 -3.07 1.67
C SER A 106 10.54 -2.10 1.59
N PHE A 107 11.49 -2.35 0.70
CA PHE A 107 12.67 -1.51 0.53
C PHE A 107 12.31 -0.10 0.03
N THR A 108 11.36 -0.01 -0.90
CA THR A 108 10.85 1.27 -1.42
C THR A 108 10.23 2.11 -0.30
N ILE A 109 9.36 1.50 0.51
CA ILE A 109 8.72 2.18 1.65
C ILE A 109 9.77 2.57 2.69
N PHE A 110 10.69 1.68 3.03
CA PHE A 110 11.73 1.92 4.02
C PHE A 110 12.63 3.12 3.63
N ILE A 111 13.12 3.15 2.39
CA ILE A 111 13.90 4.28 1.88
C ILE A 111 13.05 5.55 1.84
N GLY A 112 11.81 5.46 1.32
CA GLY A 112 10.92 6.61 1.22
C GLY A 112 10.66 7.28 2.57
N VAL A 113 10.36 6.50 3.60
CA VAL A 113 10.16 7.00 4.97
C VAL A 113 11.47 7.54 5.55
N THR A 114 12.60 6.89 5.32
CA THR A 114 13.92 7.39 5.81
C THR A 114 14.26 8.76 5.22
N ILE A 115 14.08 8.93 3.91
CA ILE A 115 14.30 10.22 3.23
C ILE A 115 13.31 11.27 3.76
N LEU A 116 12.04 10.91 3.90
CA LEU A 116 11.01 11.80 4.44
C LEU A 116 11.35 12.27 5.87
N SER A 117 11.75 11.34 6.75
CA SER A 117 12.11 11.66 8.13
C SER A 117 13.33 12.56 8.23
N LEU A 118 14.36 12.33 7.40
CA LEU A 118 15.53 13.21 7.28
C LEU A 118 15.16 14.59 6.75
N SER A 119 14.25 14.68 5.77
CA SER A 119 13.81 15.96 5.21
C SER A 119 13.03 16.81 6.21
N ILE A 120 12.22 16.17 7.08
CA ILE A 120 11.39 16.89 8.06
C ILE A 120 12.18 17.24 9.33
N HIS A 121 13.01 16.32 9.83
CA HIS A 121 13.70 16.48 11.12
C HIS A 121 15.18 16.90 11.01
N GLY A 122 15.77 16.79 9.82
CA GLY A 122 17.18 17.11 9.58
C GLY A 122 18.12 16.30 10.48
N ILE A 123 19.05 16.99 11.15
CA ILE A 123 20.03 16.37 12.07
C ILE A 123 19.34 15.77 13.31
N LYS A 124 18.17 16.26 13.70
CA LYS A 124 17.41 15.71 14.85
C LYS A 124 16.85 14.32 14.57
N PHE A 125 16.84 13.85 13.31
CA PHE A 125 16.48 12.48 12.98
C PHE A 125 17.28 11.44 13.79
N PHE A 126 18.58 11.68 13.98
CA PHE A 126 19.43 10.75 14.72
C PHE A 126 19.05 10.63 16.20
N ALA A 127 18.27 11.57 16.75
CA ALA A 127 17.75 11.47 18.11
C ALA A 127 16.75 10.31 18.26
N PHE A 128 16.09 9.87 17.18
CA PHE A 128 15.18 8.71 17.23
C PHE A 128 15.88 7.39 17.53
N PHE A 129 17.20 7.30 17.38
CA PHE A 129 17.96 6.10 17.75
C PHE A 129 18.18 5.95 19.26
N ILE A 130 17.90 7.01 20.04
CA ILE A 130 18.12 7.03 21.49
C ILE A 130 16.77 7.15 22.20
N PRO A 131 16.41 6.22 23.10
CA PRO A 131 15.18 6.32 23.89
C PRO A 131 15.23 7.53 24.84
N ALA A 132 14.14 8.27 24.94
CA ALA A 132 14.04 9.38 25.88
C ALA A 132 14.22 8.89 27.33
N GLY A 133 15.02 9.62 28.12
CA GLY A 133 15.24 9.33 29.54
C GLY A 133 16.34 8.32 29.84
N THR A 134 17.16 7.94 28.84
CA THR A 134 18.39 7.19 29.11
C THR A 134 19.38 8.05 29.90
N PRO A 135 19.97 7.54 30.99
CA PRO A 135 20.97 8.28 31.76
C PRO A 135 22.16 8.59 30.86
N LEU A 136 22.46 9.88 30.74
CA LEU A 136 23.72 10.37 30.19
C LEU A 136 24.77 10.02 31.26
N ALA A 137 25.65 9.08 30.96
CA ALA A 137 26.81 8.83 31.83
C ALA A 137 27.57 10.12 32.09
#